data_AF-A0A3A9SDM7-F1
#
_entry.id   AF-A0A3A9SDM7-F1
#
_cell.length_a   1.000
_cell.length_b   1.000
_cell.length_c   1.000
_cell.angle_alpha   90.00
_cell.angle_beta   90.00
_cell.angle_gamma   90.00
#
_symmetry.space_group_name_H-M   'P 1'
#
loop_
_entity.id
_entity.type
_entity.pdbx_description
1 polymer ?
#
loop_
_entity_poly.entity_id
_entity_poly.type
_entity_poly.pdbx_seq_one_letter_code
_entity_poly.pdbx_strand_id
1 'polypeptide(L)' 'MATKKEKEEKQKLSVEEAFAKIEEKIEALESDDISLEDSFMEYQEGMKLLKSCHDMIEQVEQKVQKIAEDGSLEDFE' A
#
# COMPACT_ATOMS: atom_id res chain seq x y z
N MET A 1 -20.26 23.73 14.78
CA MET A 1 -19.82 22.42 15.30
C MET A 1 -20.30 21.33 14.34
N ALA A 2 -19.53 21.10 13.29
CA ALA A 2 -19.69 20.05 12.27
C ALA A 2 -18.29 20.01 11.63
N THR A 3 -17.53 18.93 11.54
CA THR A 3 -17.80 17.50 11.45
C THR A 3 -16.61 16.77 12.10
N LYS A 4 -16.84 16.02 13.18
CA LYS A 4 -15.81 15.16 13.82
C LYS A 4 -15.83 13.74 13.24
N LYS A 5 -16.34 13.57 12.01
CA LYS A 5 -16.65 12.27 11.39
C LYS A 5 -15.69 11.85 10.27
N GLU A 6 -14.62 12.62 10.03
CA GLU A 6 -13.68 12.37 8.93
C GLU A 6 -12.29 11.86 9.40
N LYS A 7 -12.13 11.54 10.69
CA LYS A 7 -10.82 11.18 11.28
C LYS A 7 -10.65 9.70 11.64
N GLU A 8 -11.52 8.83 11.13
CA GLU A 8 -11.51 7.39 11.44
C GLU A 8 -11.68 6.46 10.23
N GLU A 9 -11.57 6.97 9.00
CA GLU A 9 -11.07 6.10 7.93
C GLU A 9 -9.56 6.07 8.07
N LYS A 10 -9.03 4.97 8.63
CA LYS A 10 -7.62 4.62 8.42
C LYS A 10 -7.39 4.76 6.92
N GLN A 11 -6.67 5.79 6.49
CA GLN A 11 -6.27 5.94 5.10
C GLN A 11 -5.57 4.63 4.70
N LYS A 12 -6.29 3.74 4.04
CA LYS A 12 -5.69 2.63 3.33
C LYS A 12 -4.82 3.32 2.29
N LEU A 13 -3.52 3.06 2.40
CA LEU A 13 -2.55 3.53 1.43
C LEU A 13 -3.05 3.13 0.03
N SER A 14 -3.07 4.04 -0.94
CA SER A 14 -3.32 3.64 -2.33
C SER A 14 -2.13 2.83 -2.88
N VAL A 15 -2.34 2.16 -4.01
CA VAL A 15 -1.27 1.40 -4.69
C VAL A 15 -0.18 2.37 -5.15
N GLU A 16 -0.56 3.52 -5.69
CA GLU A 16 0.36 4.58 -6.13
C GLU A 16 1.18 5.14 -4.97
N GLU A 17 0.55 5.41 -3.82
CA GLU A 17 1.26 5.83 -2.61
C GLU A 17 2.16 4.73 -2.06
N ALA A 18 1.80 3.45 -2.21
CA ALA A 18 2.65 2.32 -1.84
C ALA A 18 3.92 2.30 -2.67
N PHE A 19 3.80 2.45 -3.99
CA PHE A 19 4.95 2.53 -4.88
C PHE A 19 5.84 3.73 -4.59
N ALA A 20 5.26 4.92 -4.41
CA ALA A 20 6.03 6.12 -4.05
C ALA A 20 6.85 5.92 -2.77
N LYS A 21 6.25 5.33 -1.73
CA LYS A 21 6.97 5.03 -0.50
C LYS A 21 8.05 3.97 -0.71
N ILE A 22 7.80 2.93 -1.52
CA ILE A 22 8.81 1.91 -1.81
C ILE A 22 10.02 2.55 -2.54
N GLU A 23 9.79 3.47 -3.46
CA GLU A 23 10.85 4.23 -4.13
C GLU A 23 11.66 5.06 -3.12
N GLU A 24 11.00 5.78 -2.20
CA GLU A 24 11.68 6.50 -1.12
C GLU A 24 12.58 5.57 -0.27
N LYS A 25 12.11 4.34 0.03
CA LYS A 25 12.91 3.34 0.75
C LYS A 25 14.12 2.87 -0.06
N ILE A 26 13.96 2.69 -1.37
CA ILE A 26 15.06 2.32 -2.27
C ILE A 26 16.09 3.45 -2.32
N GLU A 27 15.67 4.70 -2.50
CA GLU A 27 16.57 5.85 -2.50
C GLU A 27 17.34 5.97 -1.17
N ALA A 28 16.68 5.72 -0.04
CA ALA A 28 17.35 5.70 1.26
C ALA A 28 18.40 4.58 1.35
N LEU A 29 18.08 3.38 0.86
CA LEU A 29 19.00 2.23 0.82
C LEU A 29 20.19 2.42 -0.13
N GLU A 30 20.02 3.23 -1.18
CA GLU A 30 21.08 3.57 -2.13
C GLU A 30 22.00 4.71 -1.63
N SER A 31 21.64 5.37 -0.53
CA SER A 31 22.45 6.43 0.07
C SER A 31 23.77 5.89 0.62
N ASP A 32 24.89 6.51 0.24
CA ASP A 32 26.22 6.16 0.74
C ASP A 32 26.39 6.37 2.25
N ASP A 33 25.55 7.21 2.87
CA ASP A 33 25.62 7.58 4.29
C ASP A 33 24.72 6.71 5.20
N ILE A 34 24.00 5.72 4.65
CA ILE A 34 23.09 4.89 5.45
C ILE A 34 23.88 3.94 6.38
N SER A 35 23.50 3.92 7.66
CA SER A 35 24.09 2.97 8.59
C SER A 35 23.54 1.55 8.35
N LEU A 36 24.28 0.52 8.79
CA LEU A 36 23.80 -0.86 8.67
C LEU A 36 22.46 -1.05 9.40
N GLU A 37 22.30 -0.47 10.58
CA GLU A 37 21.05 -0.57 11.36
C GLU A 37 19.88 0.08 10.63
N ASP A 38 20.08 1.29 10.10
CA ASP A 38 19.07 2.00 9.32
C ASP A 38 18.73 1.23 8.04
N SER A 39 19.72 0.63 7.36
CA SER A 39 19.46 -0.19 6.17
C SER A 39 18.56 -1.40 6.46
N PHE A 40 18.70 -2.01 7.63
CA PHE A 40 17.80 -3.09 8.06
C PHE A 40 16.39 -2.59 8.35
N MET A 41 16.26 -1.39 8.93
CA MET A 41 14.97 -0.77 9.19
C MET A 41 14.25 -0.42 7.88
N GLU A 42 14.93 0.27 6.96
CA GLU A 42 14.39 0.65 5.65
C GLU A 42 14.00 -0.59 4.84
N TYR A 43 14.81 -1.64 4.85
CA TYR A 43 14.48 -2.92 4.21
C TYR A 43 13.22 -3.56 4.82
N GLN A 44 13.12 -3.63 6.15
CA GLN A 44 11.92 -4.19 6.80
C GLN A 44 10.66 -3.39 6.48
N GLU A 45 10.75 -2.07 6.45
CA GLU A 45 9.64 -1.20 6.08
C GLU A 45 9.26 -1.37 4.61
N GLY A 46 10.24 -1.41 3.71
CA GLY A 46 10.03 -1.69 2.29
C GLY A 46 9.32 -3.03 2.06
N MET A 47 9.71 -4.09 2.77
CA MET A 47 9.05 -5.40 2.68
C MET A 47 7.60 -5.37 3.18
N LYS A 48 7.29 -4.60 4.23
CA LYS A 48 5.91 -4.42 4.71
C LYS A 48 5.06 -3.67 3.69
N LEU A 49 5.61 -2.60 3.09
CA LEU A 49 4.94 -1.83 2.05
C LEU A 49 4.67 -2.69 0.82
N LEU A 50 5.66 -3.47 0.38
CA LEU A 50 5.52 -4.39 -0.76
C LEU A 50 4.43 -5.42 -0.52
N LYS A 51 4.39 -6.02 0.67
CA LYS A 51 3.33 -6.96 1.05
C LYS A 51 1.96 -6.29 1.03
N SER A 52 1.84 -5.10 1.62
CA SER A 52 0.58 -4.36 1.60
C SER A 52 0.13 -4.02 0.17
N CYS A 53 1.06 -3.65 -0.71
CA CYS A 53 0.77 -3.36 -2.10
C CYS A 53 0.25 -4.61 -2.83
N HIS A 54 0.92 -5.75 -2.65
CA HIS A 54 0.50 -7.02 -3.20
C HIS A 54 -0.91 -7.41 -2.74
N ASP A 55 -1.19 -7.33 -1.44
CA ASP A 55 -2.51 -7.68 -0.87
C ASP A 55 -3.63 -6.77 -1.43
N MET A 56 -3.32 -5.52 -1.78
CA MET A 56 -4.27 -4.59 -2.40
C MET A 56 -4.56 -4.95 -3.86
N ILE A 57 -3.52 -5.29 -4.62
CA ILE A 57 -3.66 -5.73 -6.01
C ILE A 57 -4.47 -7.03 -6.07
N GLU A 58 -4.15 -8.00 -5.20
CA GLU A 58 -4.89 -9.26 -5.12
C GLU A 58 -6.37 -9.04 -4.80
N GLN A 59 -6.70 -8.12 -3.90
CA GLN A 59 -8.10 -7.75 -3.61
C GLN A 59 -8.81 -7.19 -4.85
N VAL A 60 -8.13 -6.34 -5.64
CA VAL A 60 -8.70 -5.79 -6.87
C VAL A 60 -8.88 -6.89 -7.92
N GLU A 61 -7.90 -7.76 -8.10
CA GLU A 61 -7.98 -8.91 -9.02
C GLU A 61 -9.15 -9.83 -8.66
N GLN A 62 -9.32 -10.17 -7.38
CA GLN A 62 -10.44 -10.97 -6.90
C GLN A 62 -11.80 -10.30 -7.19
N LYS A 63 -11.90 -8.99 -6.97
CA LYS A 63 -13.11 -8.22 -7.28
C LYS A 63 -13.41 -8.21 -8.78
N VAL A 64 -12.38 -8.04 -9.62
CA VAL A 64 -12.52 -8.09 -11.09
C VAL A 64 -12.94 -9.48 -11.56
N GLN A 65 -12.37 -10.53 -10.99
CA GLN A 65 -12.70 -11.91 -11.34
C GLN A 65 -14.17 -12.25 -11.02
N LYS A 66 -14.67 -11.83 -9.84
CA LYS A 66 -16.09 -11.99 -9.49
C LYS A 66 -17.02 -11.36 -10.52
N ILE A 67 -16.74 -10.12 -10.95
CA ILE A 67 -17.53 -9.45 -12.00
C ILE A 67 -17.52 -10.25 -13.31
N ALA A 68 -16.36 -10.80 -13.68
CA ALA A 68 -16.24 -11.59 -14.90
C ALA A 68 -17.02 -12.92 -14.84
N GLU A 69 -17.16 -13.50 -13.64
CA GLU A 69 -17.88 -14.77 -13.41
C GLU A 69 -19.40 -14.58 -13.26
N ASP A 70 -19.88 -13.53 -12.57
CA ASP A 70 -21.30 -13.34 -12.26
C ASP A 70 -22.00 -12.19 -13.02
N GLY A 71 -21.24 -11.34 -13.72
CA GLY A 71 -21.75 -10.18 -14.47
C GLY A 71 -22.31 -9.05 -13.59
N SER A 72 -22.16 -9.11 -12.27
CA SER A 72 -22.68 -8.18 -11.28
C SER A 72 -21.57 -7.31 -10.68
N LEU A 73 -21.87 -6.02 -10.47
CA LEU A 73 -20.96 -4.99 -9.97
C LEU A 73 -21.19 -4.66 -8.48
N GLU A 74 -21.78 -5.58 -7.70
CA GLU A 74 -22.30 -5.28 -6.35
C GLU A 74 -21.22 -5.04 -5.26
N ASP A 75 -19.93 -5.32 -5.52
CA ASP A 75 -18.86 -5.35 -4.49
C ASP A 75 -17.89 -4.13 -4.51
N PHE A 76 -18.21 -3.04 -5.22
CA PHE A 76 -17.36 -1.83 -5.36
C PHE A 76 -17.70 -0.65 -4.43
N GLU A 77 -18.60 -0.82 -3.45
CA GLU A 77 -18.82 0.18 -2.38
C GLU A 77 -17.72 0.19 -1.30
#